data_AF-A0A916MHV9-F1
#
_entry.id   AF-A0A916MHV9-F1
#
_cell.length_a   1.000
_cell.length_b   1.000
_cell.length_c   1.000
_cell.angle_alpha   90.00
_cell.angle_beta   90.00
_cell.angle_gamma   90.00
#
_symmetry.space_group_name_H-M   'P 1'
#
loop_
_entity.id
_entity.type
_entity.pdbx_description
1 polymer ?
#
loop_
_entity_poly.entity_id
_entity_poly.type
_entity_poly.pdbx_seq_one_letter_code
_entity_poly.pdbx_strand_id
1 'polypeptide(L)' 'MKPHHWPWTFVFFSLLGFVCLAVGAAALAGLMKGVHPLFNDDLAGWALIVSAVACVLTGAFPLVLRRLAEREGA' A
#
# COMPACT_ATOMS: atom_id res chain seq x y z
N MET A 1 29.43 7.75 -1.60
CA MET A 1 28.01 7.66 -1.19
C MET A 1 27.62 6.20 -1.33
N LYS A 2 27.40 5.46 -0.23
CA LYS A 2 26.94 4.06 -0.29
C LYS A 2 25.57 4.05 -1.01
N PRO A 3 25.34 3.19 -2.01
CA PRO A 3 24.11 3.21 -2.77
C PRO A 3 22.93 2.93 -1.82
N HIS A 4 22.01 3.88 -1.74
CA HIS A 4 20.83 3.82 -0.87
C HIS A 4 19.78 2.93 -1.52
N HIS A 5 19.93 1.61 -1.38
CA HIS A 5 18.97 0.66 -1.94
C HIS A 5 17.73 0.59 -1.06
N TRP A 6 16.56 0.98 -1.55
CA TRP A 6 15.33 0.76 -0.79
C TRP A 6 15.04 -0.75 -0.75
N PRO A 7 14.54 -1.30 0.38
CA PRO A 7 14.11 -2.69 0.42
C PRO A 7 13.09 -2.92 -0.70
N TRP A 8 13.31 -3.93 -1.54
CA TRP A 8 12.43 -4.20 -2.68
C TRP A 8 11.00 -4.48 -2.22
N THR A 9 10.86 -5.13 -1.06
CA THR A 9 9.58 -5.36 -0.38
C THR A 9 8.86 -4.06 -0.01
N PHE A 10 9.58 -3.04 0.49
CA PHE A 10 8.97 -1.73 0.75
C PHE A 10 8.36 -1.15 -0.53
N VAL A 11 9.14 -1.14 -1.62
CA VAL A 11 8.69 -0.54 -2.89
C VAL A 11 7.47 -1.28 -3.43
N PHE A 12 7.52 -2.61 -3.42
CA PHE A 12 6.42 -3.46 -3.89
C PHE A 12 5.14 -3.24 -3.07
N PHE A 13 5.22 -3.33 -1.73
CA PHE A 13 4.05 -3.17 -0.87
C PHE A 13 3.50 -1.75 -0.87
N SER A 14 4.36 -0.72 -0.95
CA SER A 14 3.89 0.66 -1.11
C SER A 14 3.17 0.86 -2.44
N LEU A 15 3.72 0.36 -3.55
CA LEU A 15 3.06 0.44 -4.85
C LEU A 15 1.69 -0.25 -4.83
N LEU A 16 1.64 -1.47 -4.30
CA LEU A 16 0.39 -2.23 -4.18
C LEU A 16 -0.63 -1.49 -3.29
N GLY A 17 -0.17 -0.91 -2.18
CA GLY A 17 -0.99 -0.08 -1.32
C GLY A 17 -1.57 1.13 -2.04
N PHE A 18 -0.79 1.84 -2.85
CA PHE A 18 -1.29 2.95 -3.65
C PHE A 18 -2.32 2.52 -4.70
N VAL A 19 -2.13 1.35 -5.33
CA VAL A 19 -3.12 0.79 -6.26
C VAL A 19 -4.43 0.48 -5.52
N CYS A 20 -4.37 -0.19 -4.37
CA CYS A 20 -5.55 -0.46 -3.54
C CYS A 20 -6.26 0.83 -3.11
N LEU A 21 -5.52 1.86 -2.72
CA LEU A 21 -6.08 3.16 -2.33
C LEU A 21 -6.80 3.83 -3.51
N ALA A 22 -6.15 3.87 -4.68
CA ALA A 22 -6.71 4.49 -5.87
C ALA A 22 -7.99 3.78 -6.33
N VAL A 23 -7.98 2.44 -6.39
CA VAL A 23 -9.16 1.65 -6.78
C VAL A 23 -10.25 1.75 -5.72
N GLY A 24 -9.92 1.71 -4.42
CA GLY A 24 -10.88 1.86 -3.33
C GLY A 24 -11.57 3.23 -3.35
N ALA A 25 -10.81 4.30 -3.56
CA ALA A 25 -11.35 5.65 -3.71
C ALA A 25 -12.25 5.78 -4.94
N ALA A 26 -11.85 5.22 -6.09
CA ALA A 26 -12.68 5.20 -7.30
C ALA A 26 -13.97 4.39 -7.11
N ALA A 27 -13.91 3.27 -6.38
CA ALA A 27 -15.07 2.46 -6.05
C ALA A 27 -16.07 3.23 -5.17
N LEU A 28 -15.60 3.90 -4.10
CA LEU A 28 -16.46 4.71 -3.22
C LEU A 28 -17.05 5.94 -3.92
N ALA A 29 -16.32 6.52 -4.88
CA ALA A 29 -16.84 7.60 -5.72
C ALA A 29 -17.87 7.10 -6.77
N GLY A 30 -18.13 5.79 -6.84
CA GLY A 30 -19.10 5.18 -7.74
C GLY A 30 -18.61 5.01 -9.17
N LEU A 31 -17.35 5.31 -9.48
CA LEU A 31 -16.78 5.22 -10.82
C LEU A 31 -16.69 3.76 -11.33
N MET A 32 -16.68 2.80 -10.40
CA MET A 32 -16.55 1.36 -10.72
C MET A 32 -17.88 0.61 -10.70
N LYS A 33 -19.01 1.30 -10.49
CA LYS A 33 -20.35 0.67 -10.49
C LYS A 33 -20.63 0.06 -11.86
N GLY A 34 -21.07 -1.19 -11.86
CA GLY A 34 -21.35 -1.95 -13.09
C GLY A 34 -20.11 -2.54 -13.80
N VAL A 35 -18.88 -2.22 -13.39
CA VAL A 35 -17.67 -2.88 -13.93
C VAL A 35 -17.55 -4.32 -13.43
N HIS A 36 -17.83 -4.53 -12.14
CA HIS A 36 -17.82 -5.84 -11.52
C HIS A 36 -18.87 -5.89 -10.40
N PRO A 37 -19.61 -7.00 -10.19
CA PRO A 37 -20.62 -7.12 -9.14
C PRO A 37 -20.11 -6.74 -7.73
N LEU A 38 -18.83 -6.99 -7.48
CA LEU A 38 -18.14 -6.60 -6.24
C LEU A 38 -18.22 -5.10 -5.92
N PHE A 39 -18.15 -4.22 -6.93
CA PHE A 39 -18.11 -2.77 -6.75
C PHE A 39 -19.49 -2.12 -6.59
N ASN A 40 -20.57 -2.92 -6.60
CA ASN A 40 -21.91 -2.42 -6.28
C ASN A 40 -22.16 -2.32 -4.77
N ASP A 41 -21.28 -2.90 -3.95
CA ASP A 41 -21.29 -2.78 -2.50
C ASP A 41 -20.21 -1.80 -2.04
N ASP A 42 -20.61 -0.75 -1.32
CA ASP A 42 -19.69 0.27 -0.77
C ASP A 42 -18.67 -0.34 0.21
N LEU A 43 -19.00 -1.49 0.84
CA LEU A 43 -18.09 -2.19 1.73
C LEU A 43 -16.82 -2.69 1.02
N ALA A 44 -16.92 -2.98 -0.29
CA ALA A 44 -15.77 -3.38 -1.10
C ALA A 44 -14.74 -2.25 -1.25
N GLY A 45 -15.21 -1.00 -1.40
CA GLY A 45 -14.33 0.17 -1.45
C GLY A 45 -13.57 0.37 -0.14
N TRP A 46 -14.26 0.20 1.00
CA TRP A 46 -13.63 0.24 2.32
C TRP A 46 -12.62 -0.89 2.53
N ALA A 47 -12.92 -2.12 2.09
CA ALA A 47 -11.99 -3.25 2.19
C ALA A 47 -10.67 -2.97 1.44
N LEU A 48 -10.73 -2.30 0.28
CA LEU A 48 -9.55 -1.88 -0.46
C LEU A 48 -8.74 -0.78 0.25
N ILE A 49 -9.40 0.17 0.90
CA ILE A 49 -8.72 1.20 1.71
C ILE A 49 -7.99 0.56 2.90
N VAL A 50 -8.62 -0.35 3.63
CA VAL A 50 -7.98 -1.06 4.75
C VAL A 50 -6.78 -1.88 4.25
N SER A 51 -6.93 -2.55 3.11
CA SER A 51 -5.85 -3.29 2.46
C SER A 51 -4.68 -2.39 2.05
N ALA A 52 -4.96 -1.17 1.58
CA ALA A 52 -3.94 -0.18 1.24
C ALA A 52 -3.10 0.20 2.47
N VAL A 53 -3.77 0.51 3.60
CA VAL A 53 -3.09 0.82 4.86
C VAL A 53 -2.24 -0.35 5.34
N ALA A 54 -2.79 -1.57 5.31
CA ALA A 54 -2.06 -2.78 5.69
C ALA A 54 -0.80 -2.97 4.83
N CYS A 55 -0.90 -2.83 3.50
CA CYS A 55 0.25 -2.96 2.60
C CYS A 55 1.34 -1.91 2.91
N VAL A 56 0.95 -0.64 3.08
CA VAL A 56 1.93 0.42 3.39
C VAL A 56 2.65 0.15 4.71
N LEU A 57 1.94 -0.28 5.75
CA LEU A 57 2.54 -0.64 7.04
C LEU A 57 3.47 -1.86 6.94
N THR A 58 3.07 -2.89 6.20
CA THR A 58 3.91 -4.07 5.92
C THR A 58 5.20 -3.67 5.19
N GLY A 59 5.11 -2.79 4.20
CA GLY A 59 6.27 -2.26 3.48
C GLY A 59 7.16 -1.39 4.37
N ALA A 60 6.56 -0.55 5.22
CA ALA A 60 7.27 0.37 6.11
C ALA A 60 8.16 -0.34 7.14
N PHE A 61 7.76 -1.52 7.61
CA PHE A 61 8.50 -2.25 8.65
C PHE A 61 9.96 -2.57 8.26
N PRO A 62 10.26 -3.24 7.13
CA PRO A 62 11.64 -3.42 6.64
C PRO A 62 12.43 -2.11 6.47
N LEU A 63 11.77 -1.03 6.05
CA LEU A 63 12.41 0.27 5.87
C LEU A 63 12.87 0.85 7.22
N VAL A 64 12.04 0.74 8.25
CA VAL A 64 12.36 1.20 9.60
C VAL A 64 13.53 0.39 10.19
N LEU A 65 13.51 -0.94 10.05
CA LEU A 65 14.61 -1.79 10.53
C LEU A 65 15.94 -1.40 9.89
N ARG A 66 15.96 -1.17 8.58
CA ARG A 66 17.16 -0.70 7.90
C ARG A 66 17.64 0.66 8.43
N ARG A 67 16.72 1.61 8.65
CA ARG A 67 17.06 2.93 9.19
C ARG A 67 17.62 2.85 10.62
N LEU A 68 17.16 1.90 11.42
CA LEU A 68 17.73 1.62 12.74
C LEU A 68 19.14 1.06 12.62
N ALA A 69 19.36 0.04 11.76
CA ALA A 69 20.68 -0.52 11.51
C ALA A 69 21.70 0.52 11.00
N GLU A 70 21.29 1.43 10.10
CA GLU A 70 22.13 2.52 9.61
C GLU A 70 22.50 3.53 10.71
N ARG A 71 21.63 3.73 11.72
CA ARG A 71 21.89 4.61 12.88
C ARG A 71 22.78 3.95 13.93
N GLU A 72 22.67 2.63 14.09
CA GLU A 72 23.47 1.84 15.03
C GLU A 72 24.89 1.53 14.50
N GLY A 73 25.21 1.92 13.25
CA GLY A 73 26.56 1.87 12.70
C GLY A 73 27.02 0.51 12.20
N ALA A 74 26.08 -0.40 11.91
CA ALA A 74 26.35 -1.69 11.27
C ALA A 74 26.78 -1.56 9.79
#